data_AF-A0A2W7MK03-F1
#
_entry.id   AF-A0A2W7MK03-F1
#
_cell.length_a   1.000
_cell.length_b   1.000
_cell.length_c   1.000
_cell.angle_alpha   90.00
_cell.angle_beta   90.00
_cell.angle_gamma   90.00
#
_symmetry.space_group_name_H-M   'P 1'
#
loop_
_entity.id
_entity.type
_entity.pdbx_description
1 polymer ?
#
loop_
_entity_poly.entity_id
_entity_poly.type
_entity_poly.pdbx_seq_one_letter_code
_entity_poly.pdbx_strand_id
1 'polypeptide(L)'
;MSTLQKLSKFRAQGPRRLLAACLVAATLSGCAGTPPAALKGLPQRVEISSVPFYGGNANHSGAMALAAVLSQQSAPITPGLLDKSLGLPAASESLESGIPRVAREYGRVVYPLDKHLDALLAQVAAGYPVLLRYQEGSAWWSEPRYAVLIGYDRYKQRVLLRSGMHRRQLMAFDDFESAWGKEGRWAVLVQSPRQLPAQVDRQRWLQAADELARSGQEIAAKQAVISLGR
;
A
#
# COMPACT_ATOMS: atom_id res chain seq x y z
N MET A 1 -81.58 28.75 28.24
CA MET A 1 -80.26 29.05 27.62
C MET A 1 -79.20 28.55 28.61
N SER A 2 -78.70 27.32 28.47
CA SER A 2 -77.47 26.94 27.73
C SER A 2 -76.20 27.58 28.36
N THR A 3 -75.06 26.97 28.70
CA THR A 3 -74.49 25.61 28.63
C THR A 3 -73.05 25.66 29.22
N LEU A 4 -72.64 24.62 29.98
CA LEU A 4 -71.30 24.01 30.18
C LEU A 4 -70.00 24.84 30.42
N GLN A 5 -69.44 24.65 31.61
CA GLN A 5 -68.17 23.95 31.90
C GLN A 5 -67.14 23.79 30.76
N LYS A 6 -66.00 24.49 30.83
CA LYS A 6 -64.79 24.22 30.03
C LYS A 6 -63.72 23.52 30.88
N LEU A 7 -63.59 22.21 30.67
CA LEU A 7 -62.44 21.41 31.08
C LEU A 7 -61.23 21.73 30.16
N SER A 8 -60.10 22.07 30.76
CA SER A 8 -58.81 22.25 30.11
C SER A 8 -58.28 20.90 29.60
N LYS A 9 -58.18 20.76 28.27
CA LYS A 9 -57.64 19.57 27.60
C LYS A 9 -56.13 19.48 27.81
N PHE A 10 -55.67 18.49 28.58
CA PHE A 10 -54.30 17.99 28.49
C PHE A 10 -54.09 17.41 27.08
N ARG A 11 -53.20 18.05 26.31
CA ARG A 11 -52.89 17.65 24.95
C ARG A 11 -51.94 16.46 25.02
N ALA A 12 -52.48 15.25 24.87
CA ALA A 12 -51.70 14.02 24.74
C ALA A 12 -50.74 14.17 23.54
N GLN A 13 -49.44 14.34 23.84
CA GLN A 13 -48.38 14.27 22.85
C GLN A 13 -48.25 12.81 22.43
N GLY A 14 -48.73 12.49 21.22
CA GLY A 14 -48.84 11.11 20.75
C GLY A 14 -47.50 10.38 20.56
N PRO A 15 -47.53 9.04 20.51
CA PRO A 15 -46.35 8.16 20.39
C PRO A 15 -45.56 8.34 19.08
N ARG A 16 -46.09 9.10 18.11
CA ARG A 16 -45.44 9.42 16.84
C ARG A 16 -44.16 10.27 16.99
N ARG A 17 -44.06 11.13 18.00
CA ARG A 17 -42.84 11.92 18.24
C ARG A 17 -41.71 11.08 18.85
N LEU A 18 -42.06 10.07 19.64
CA LEU A 18 -41.10 9.11 20.21
C LEU A 18 -40.57 8.14 19.15
N LEU A 19 -41.43 7.69 18.22
CA LEU A 19 -41.02 6.85 17.09
C LEU A 19 -40.06 7.56 16.12
N ALA A 20 -40.27 8.84 15.85
CA ALA A 20 -39.38 9.63 15.00
C ALA A 20 -37.99 9.85 15.62
N ALA A 21 -37.91 10.01 16.96
CA ALA A 21 -36.64 10.13 17.67
C ALA A 21 -35.82 8.82 17.65
N CYS A 22 -36.48 7.65 17.77
CA CYS A 22 -35.80 6.36 17.64
C CYS A 22 -35.26 6.10 16.23
N LEU A 23 -35.95 6.57 15.19
CA LEU A 23 -35.49 6.38 13.80
C LEU A 23 -34.24 7.22 13.47
N VAL A 24 -34.09 8.40 14.08
CA VAL A 24 -32.92 9.27 13.92
C VAL A 24 -31.73 8.78 14.76
N ALA A 25 -31.98 8.17 15.93
CA ALA A 25 -30.91 7.56 16.73
C ALA A 25 -30.32 6.31 16.08
N ALA A 26 -31.10 5.56 15.29
CA ALA A 26 -30.66 4.34 14.62
C ALA A 26 -29.73 4.57 13.41
N THR A 27 -29.62 5.80 12.90
CA THR A 27 -28.74 6.13 11.76
C THR A 27 -27.36 6.67 12.18
N LEU A 28 -27.14 6.88 13.48
CA LEU A 28 -25.89 7.40 14.04
C LEU A 28 -24.95 6.31 14.60
N SER A 29 -25.28 5.03 14.44
CA SER A 29 -24.34 3.92 14.69
C SER A 29 -23.31 3.84 13.55
N GLY A 30 -22.47 4.87 13.44
CA GLY A 30 -21.22 4.78 12.72
C GLY A 30 -20.30 3.86 13.51
N CYS A 31 -20.02 2.67 12.97
CA CYS A 31 -18.99 1.80 13.50
C CYS A 31 -17.65 2.54 13.41
N ALA A 32 -17.20 3.15 14.50
CA ALA A 32 -15.80 3.49 14.66
C ALA A 32 -15.02 2.17 14.69
N GLY A 33 -14.63 1.69 13.51
CA GLY A 33 -13.84 0.47 13.35
C GLY A 33 -12.57 0.61 14.17
N THR A 34 -12.39 -0.25 15.16
CA THR A 34 -11.13 -0.31 15.89
C THR A 34 -10.03 -0.69 14.90
N PRO A 35 -8.91 0.06 14.80
CA PRO A 35 -7.86 -0.29 13.86
C PRO A 35 -7.34 -1.71 14.16
N PRO A 36 -7.04 -2.52 13.13
CA PRO A 36 -6.55 -3.89 13.31
C PRO A 36 -5.35 -3.90 14.27
N ALA A 37 -5.27 -4.93 15.11
CA ALA A 37 -4.28 -5.01 16.19
C ALA A 37 -2.82 -4.86 15.67
N ALA A 38 -2.56 -5.29 14.44
CA ALA A 38 -1.28 -5.12 13.74
C ALA A 38 -0.84 -3.65 13.64
N LEU A 39 -1.78 -2.72 13.50
CA LEU A 39 -1.49 -1.28 13.44
C LEU A 39 -1.23 -0.66 14.81
N LYS A 40 -1.57 -1.29 15.95
CA LYS A 40 -1.33 -0.66 17.27
C LYS A 40 0.14 -0.63 17.67
N GLY A 41 0.95 -1.58 17.19
CA GLY A 41 2.36 -1.72 17.55
C GLY A 41 3.36 -0.90 16.73
N LEU A 42 2.98 -0.37 15.56
CA LEU A 42 3.93 0.36 14.70
C LEU A 42 4.24 1.77 15.26
N PRO A 43 5.22 2.51 14.74
CA PRO A 43 5.39 3.94 15.03
C PRO A 43 4.22 4.79 14.51
N GLN A 44 3.98 5.97 15.09
CA GLN A 44 2.87 6.85 14.66
C GLN A 44 3.08 7.42 13.25
N ARG A 45 4.32 7.77 12.91
CA ARG A 45 4.73 8.34 11.63
C ARG A 45 6.10 7.78 11.24
N VAL A 46 6.25 7.39 9.98
CA VAL A 46 7.51 6.91 9.40
C VAL A 46 7.68 7.53 8.02
N GLU A 47 8.89 7.94 7.68
CA GLU A 47 9.27 8.36 6.33
C GLU A 47 10.72 7.92 6.06
N ILE A 48 10.91 7.07 5.04
CA ILE A 48 12.19 6.55 4.59
C ILE A 48 12.76 7.54 3.56
N SER A 49 13.41 8.60 4.07
CA SER A 49 13.91 9.70 3.24
C SER A 49 15.04 9.30 2.27
N SER A 50 15.73 8.19 2.55
CA SER A 50 16.86 7.69 1.77
C SER A 50 16.49 7.11 0.41
N VAL A 51 15.20 6.84 0.15
CA VAL A 51 14.74 6.32 -1.14
C VAL A 51 14.82 7.43 -2.21
N PRO A 52 15.62 7.25 -3.27
CA PRO A 52 15.73 8.22 -4.34
C PRO A 52 14.39 8.49 -5.04
N PHE A 53 14.27 9.65 -5.68
CA PHE A 53 13.10 10.01 -6.47
C PHE A 53 13.49 10.25 -7.92
N TYR A 54 12.78 9.59 -8.83
CA TYR A 54 12.85 9.80 -10.26
C TYR A 54 11.46 10.23 -10.74
N GLY A 55 11.37 11.40 -11.37
CA GLY A 55 10.11 11.94 -11.89
C GLY A 55 9.91 11.60 -13.36
N GLY A 56 8.68 11.27 -13.76
CA GLY A 56 8.38 10.92 -15.15
C GLY A 56 6.94 10.47 -15.42
N ASN A 57 6.70 10.04 -16.66
CA ASN A 57 5.39 9.62 -17.16
C ASN A 57 4.97 8.22 -16.65
N ALA A 58 3.71 7.83 -16.89
CA ALA A 58 3.16 6.53 -16.44
C ALA A 58 3.86 5.33 -17.08
N ASN A 59 4.14 5.39 -18.39
CA ASN A 59 4.72 4.27 -19.13
C ASN A 59 6.11 3.87 -18.63
N HIS A 60 6.84 4.77 -17.97
CA HIS A 60 8.13 4.49 -17.33
C HIS A 60 8.05 4.35 -15.80
N SER A 61 6.85 4.41 -15.21
CA SER A 61 6.69 4.38 -13.75
C SER A 61 7.27 3.14 -13.08
N GLY A 62 7.20 1.97 -13.74
CA GLY A 62 7.80 0.74 -13.21
C GLY A 62 9.33 0.79 -13.16
N ALA A 63 9.98 1.31 -14.20
CA ALA A 63 11.43 1.51 -14.22
C ALA A 63 11.85 2.51 -13.13
N MET A 64 11.09 3.59 -12.96
CA MET A 64 11.36 4.59 -11.90
C MET A 64 11.24 4.00 -10.50
N ALA A 65 10.17 3.25 -10.23
CA ALA A 65 9.94 2.63 -8.93
C ALA A 65 10.99 1.55 -8.63
N LEU A 66 11.32 0.71 -9.61
CA LEU A 66 12.35 -0.33 -9.47
C LEU A 66 13.74 0.27 -9.26
N ALA A 67 14.11 1.31 -10.03
CA ALA A 67 15.37 2.03 -9.84
C ALA A 67 15.48 2.62 -8.43
N ALA A 68 14.41 3.21 -7.90
CA ALA A 68 14.39 3.79 -6.56
C ALA A 68 14.63 2.73 -5.47
N VAL A 69 13.95 1.58 -5.52
CA VAL A 69 14.14 0.53 -4.50
C VAL A 69 15.50 -0.17 -4.63
N LEU A 70 16.00 -0.39 -5.84
CA LEU A 70 17.34 -0.98 -6.04
C LEU A 70 18.44 -0.04 -5.53
N SER A 71 18.31 1.25 -5.81
CA SER A 71 19.29 2.27 -5.40
C SER A 71 19.29 2.53 -3.89
N GLN A 72 18.22 2.18 -3.17
CA GLN A 72 18.18 2.36 -1.71
C GLN A 72 19.22 1.50 -0.98
N GLN A 73 19.50 0.30 -1.51
CA GLN A 73 20.35 -0.71 -0.85
C GLN A 73 21.67 -0.95 -1.59
N SER A 74 21.93 -0.23 -2.67
CA SER A 74 23.12 -0.42 -3.50
C SER A 74 23.54 0.87 -4.20
N ALA A 75 24.52 0.79 -5.12
CA ALA A 75 24.93 1.93 -5.91
C ALA A 75 23.74 2.50 -6.72
N PRO A 76 23.76 3.80 -7.06
CA PRO A 76 22.69 4.42 -7.84
C PRO A 76 22.43 3.69 -9.16
N ILE A 77 21.17 3.32 -9.39
CA ILE A 77 20.63 2.75 -10.64
C ILE A 77 19.63 3.76 -11.20
N THR A 78 19.79 4.14 -12.47
CA THR A 78 18.88 5.09 -13.12
C THR A 78 17.77 4.34 -13.87
N PRO A 79 16.55 4.91 -13.98
CA PRO A 79 15.43 4.26 -14.66
C PRO A 79 15.73 3.82 -16.10
N GLY A 80 16.46 4.65 -16.86
CA GLY A 80 16.80 4.37 -18.26
C GLY A 80 17.66 3.12 -18.47
N LEU A 81 18.39 2.65 -17.43
CA LEU A 81 19.12 1.38 -17.50
C LEU A 81 18.18 0.16 -17.45
N LEU A 82 16.97 0.33 -16.93
CA LEU A 82 16.00 -0.75 -16.73
C LEU A 82 15.00 -0.86 -17.89
N ASP A 83 14.82 0.21 -18.67
CA ASP A 83 13.82 0.28 -19.74
C ASP A 83 13.91 -0.90 -20.72
N LYS A 84 15.12 -1.24 -21.18
CA LYS A 84 15.35 -2.36 -22.11
C LYS A 84 14.98 -3.70 -21.48
N SER A 85 15.45 -3.99 -20.26
CA SER A 85 15.17 -5.26 -19.57
C SER A 85 13.69 -5.41 -19.18
N LEU A 86 13.02 -4.29 -18.95
CA LEU A 86 11.58 -4.23 -18.69
C LEU A 86 10.73 -4.23 -19.96
N GLY A 87 11.33 -4.05 -21.15
CA GLY A 87 10.60 -4.01 -22.42
C GLY A 87 9.78 -2.74 -22.61
N LEU A 88 10.21 -1.61 -22.04
CA LEU A 88 9.50 -0.35 -22.08
C LEU A 88 9.73 0.41 -23.40
N PRO A 89 8.73 1.19 -23.86
CA PRO A 89 7.40 1.40 -23.23
C PRO A 89 6.36 0.31 -23.54
N ALA A 90 6.66 -0.63 -24.44
CA ALA A 90 5.69 -1.59 -24.98
C ALA A 90 5.09 -2.55 -23.93
N ALA A 91 5.85 -2.91 -22.90
CA ALA A 91 5.44 -3.82 -21.83
C ALA A 91 4.97 -3.12 -20.54
N SER A 92 4.65 -1.82 -20.60
CA SER A 92 4.25 -1.02 -19.43
C SER A 92 3.06 -1.60 -18.65
N GLU A 93 2.11 -2.23 -19.34
CA GLU A 93 0.93 -2.86 -18.73
C GLU A 93 1.21 -4.21 -18.05
N SER A 94 2.33 -4.88 -18.34
CA SER A 94 2.64 -6.24 -17.84
C SER A 94 3.82 -6.31 -16.87
N LEU A 95 4.24 -5.16 -16.34
CA LEU A 95 5.40 -5.04 -15.46
C LEU A 95 5.27 -5.77 -14.11
N GLU A 96 4.08 -6.20 -13.70
CA GLU A 96 3.89 -7.04 -12.50
C GLU A 96 4.67 -8.36 -12.60
N SER A 97 4.89 -8.87 -13.83
CA SER A 97 5.75 -10.02 -14.12
C SER A 97 7.18 -9.62 -14.50
N GLY A 98 7.35 -8.46 -15.14
CA GLY A 98 8.65 -7.95 -15.59
C GLY A 98 9.54 -7.46 -14.46
N ILE A 99 8.99 -6.72 -13.50
CA ILE A 99 9.72 -6.18 -12.35
C ILE A 99 10.33 -7.31 -11.51
N PRO A 100 9.60 -8.37 -11.12
CA PRO A 100 10.22 -9.48 -10.41
C PRO A 100 11.36 -10.15 -11.19
N ARG A 101 11.20 -10.33 -12.51
CA ARG A 101 12.25 -10.91 -13.36
C ARG A 101 13.52 -10.05 -13.32
N VAL A 102 13.39 -8.77 -13.64
CA VAL A 102 14.53 -7.85 -13.69
C VAL A 102 15.16 -7.68 -12.30
N ALA A 103 14.38 -7.53 -11.24
CA ALA A 103 14.91 -7.43 -9.88
C ALA A 103 15.78 -8.65 -9.49
N ARG A 104 15.37 -9.85 -9.89
CA ARG A 104 16.17 -11.07 -9.67
C ARG A 104 17.46 -11.08 -10.47
N GLU A 105 17.52 -10.49 -11.68
CA GLU A 105 18.79 -10.31 -12.41
C GLU A 105 19.82 -9.48 -11.61
N TYR A 106 19.35 -8.60 -10.72
CA TYR A 106 20.18 -7.83 -9.77
C TYR A 106 20.46 -8.58 -8.45
N GLY A 107 20.19 -9.89 -8.39
CA GLY A 107 20.42 -10.71 -7.20
C GLY A 107 19.52 -10.35 -6.01
N ARG A 108 18.31 -9.82 -6.27
CA ARG A 108 17.35 -9.43 -5.23
C ARG A 108 16.28 -10.49 -5.05
N VAL A 109 15.90 -10.73 -3.80
CA VAL A 109 14.72 -11.52 -3.46
C VAL A 109 13.48 -10.64 -3.64
N VAL A 110 12.52 -11.11 -4.41
CA VAL A 110 11.25 -10.40 -4.64
C VAL A 110 10.18 -11.07 -3.79
N TYR A 111 9.75 -10.39 -2.74
CA TYR A 111 8.83 -10.94 -1.76
C TYR A 111 7.44 -10.30 -1.88
N PRO A 112 6.41 -11.04 -2.32
CA PRO A 112 5.06 -10.50 -2.42
C PRO A 112 4.45 -10.26 -1.04
N LEU A 113 3.73 -9.16 -0.89
CA LEU A 113 3.08 -8.78 0.36
C LEU A 113 1.61 -9.20 0.38
N ASP A 114 1.10 -9.35 1.60
CA ASP A 114 -0.32 -9.57 1.81
C ASP A 114 -1.15 -8.35 1.38
N LYS A 115 -2.37 -8.60 0.91
CA LYS A 115 -3.20 -7.63 0.21
C LYS A 115 -3.98 -6.69 1.15
N HIS A 116 -3.35 -6.27 2.23
CA HIS A 116 -3.94 -5.38 3.24
C HIS A 116 -2.93 -4.31 3.69
N LEU A 117 -3.44 -3.10 3.98
CA LEU A 117 -2.60 -1.91 4.20
C LEU A 117 -1.61 -2.09 5.36
N ASP A 118 -2.00 -2.74 6.45
CA ASP A 118 -1.15 -2.98 7.60
C ASP A 118 0.07 -3.86 7.29
N ALA A 119 -0.02 -4.79 6.33
CA ALA A 119 1.17 -5.52 5.85
C ALA A 119 2.20 -4.59 5.21
N LEU A 120 1.74 -3.62 4.41
CA LEU A 120 2.59 -2.61 3.78
C LEU A 120 3.21 -1.68 4.83
N LEU A 121 2.39 -1.19 5.78
CA LEU A 121 2.88 -0.29 6.82
C LEU A 121 3.89 -0.97 7.76
N ALA A 122 3.75 -2.26 8.04
CA ALA A 122 4.71 -3.01 8.85
C ALA A 122 6.11 -3.06 8.20
N GLN A 123 6.18 -3.21 6.87
CA GLN A 123 7.46 -3.17 6.16
C GLN A 123 8.10 -1.80 6.18
N VAL A 124 7.30 -0.76 5.91
CA VAL A 124 7.78 0.63 5.96
C VAL A 124 8.25 1.00 7.36
N ALA A 125 7.54 0.54 8.40
CA ALA A 125 7.96 0.69 9.80
C ALA A 125 9.32 0.05 10.09
N ALA A 126 9.63 -1.05 9.42
CA ALA A 126 10.94 -1.72 9.50
C ALA A 126 12.00 -1.10 8.57
N GLY A 127 11.70 0.02 7.89
CA GLY A 127 12.62 0.72 7.00
C GLY A 127 12.67 0.17 5.58
N TYR A 128 11.70 -0.66 5.19
CA TYR A 128 11.67 -1.29 3.87
C TYR A 128 10.64 -0.61 2.97
N PRO A 129 11.07 0.07 1.88
CA PRO A 129 10.15 0.68 0.94
C PRO A 129 9.41 -0.41 0.17
N VAL A 130 8.12 -0.18 -0.07
CA VAL A 130 7.28 -1.13 -0.79
C VAL A 130 7.06 -0.63 -2.21
N LEU A 131 7.41 -1.46 -3.20
CA LEU A 131 7.08 -1.20 -4.60
C LEU A 131 5.67 -1.74 -4.86
N LEU A 132 4.78 -0.92 -5.42
CA LEU A 132 3.38 -1.26 -5.65
C LEU A 132 2.85 -0.69 -6.95
N ARG A 133 1.69 -1.20 -7.39
CA ARG A 133 0.93 -0.68 -8.53
C ARG A 133 -0.43 -0.19 -8.04
N TYR A 134 -0.85 1.01 -8.42
CA TYR A 134 -2.11 1.61 -7.99
C TYR A 134 -2.70 2.47 -9.12
N GLN A 135 -3.98 2.76 -9.02
CA GLN A 135 -4.67 3.65 -9.95
C GLN A 135 -4.39 5.12 -9.56
N GLU A 136 -3.55 5.82 -10.33
CA GLU A 136 -3.25 7.24 -10.08
C GLU A 136 -4.27 8.13 -10.79
N GLY A 137 -4.76 9.16 -10.10
CA GLY A 137 -5.59 10.20 -10.68
C GLY A 137 -6.83 10.50 -9.83
N SER A 138 -7.83 11.08 -10.47
CA SER A 138 -9.11 11.40 -9.85
C SER A 138 -10.19 10.40 -10.25
N ALA A 139 -11.41 10.58 -9.75
CA ALA A 139 -12.55 9.76 -10.15
C ALA A 139 -12.89 9.85 -11.66
N TRP A 140 -12.48 10.93 -12.34
CA TRP A 140 -12.87 11.23 -13.72
C TRP A 140 -11.77 10.94 -14.75
N TRP A 141 -10.51 10.92 -14.32
CA TRP A 141 -9.36 10.55 -15.14
C TRP A 141 -8.37 9.83 -14.25
N SER A 142 -7.99 8.61 -14.64
CA SER A 142 -6.98 7.86 -13.92
C SER A 142 -6.30 6.84 -14.82
N GLU A 143 -5.08 6.48 -14.48
CA GLU A 143 -4.26 5.49 -15.19
C GLU A 143 -3.50 4.60 -14.19
N PRO A 144 -3.21 3.34 -14.53
CA PRO A 144 -2.38 2.48 -13.71
C PRO A 144 -0.97 3.06 -13.59
N ARG A 145 -0.40 2.99 -12.38
CA ARG A 145 0.94 3.51 -12.11
C ARG A 145 1.68 2.68 -11.08
N TYR A 146 2.99 2.56 -11.27
CA TYR A 146 3.89 2.03 -10.25
C TYR A 146 4.43 3.14 -9.36
N ALA A 147 4.50 2.86 -8.06
CA ALA A 147 4.96 3.78 -7.05
C ALA A 147 5.82 3.07 -6.00
N VAL A 148 6.47 3.85 -5.16
CA VAL A 148 7.15 3.35 -3.97
C VAL A 148 6.53 3.97 -2.73
N LEU A 149 5.94 3.15 -1.87
CA LEU A 149 5.50 3.55 -0.54
C LEU A 149 6.72 3.66 0.36
N ILE A 150 6.96 4.88 0.84
CA ILE A 150 8.14 5.23 1.64
C ILE A 150 7.78 5.70 3.04
N GLY A 151 6.49 5.85 3.36
CA GLY A 151 6.10 6.40 4.64
C GLY A 151 4.61 6.36 4.89
N TYR A 152 4.24 6.73 6.11
CA TYR A 152 2.86 6.89 6.52
C TYR A 152 2.76 7.79 7.77
N ASP A 153 1.55 8.28 8.03
CA ASP A 153 1.14 8.97 9.24
C ASP A 153 -0.19 8.35 9.69
N ARG A 154 -0.17 7.54 10.76
CA ARG A 154 -1.39 6.88 11.25
C ARG A 154 -2.35 7.84 11.93
N TYR A 155 -1.85 8.95 12.48
CA TYR A 155 -2.70 9.95 13.11
C TYR A 155 -3.52 10.70 12.07
N LYS A 156 -2.89 11.07 10.95
CA LYS A 156 -3.57 11.70 9.82
C LYS A 156 -4.18 10.69 8.84
N GLN A 157 -4.00 9.39 9.08
CA GLN A 157 -4.38 8.28 8.21
C GLN A 157 -3.94 8.51 6.75
N ARG A 158 -2.66 8.76 6.54
CA ARG A 158 -2.10 9.01 5.21
C ARG A 158 -0.90 8.13 4.92
N VAL A 159 -0.84 7.59 3.71
CA VAL A 159 0.39 7.02 3.14
C VAL A 159 1.21 8.10 2.46
N LEU A 160 2.51 7.82 2.29
CA LEU A 160 3.43 8.64 1.54
C LEU A 160 4.13 7.86 0.43
N LEU A 161 3.93 8.30 -0.81
CA LEU A 161 4.46 7.67 -2.02
C LEU A 161 5.52 8.56 -2.69
N ARG A 162 6.51 7.91 -3.32
CA ARG A 162 7.22 8.44 -4.50
C ARG A 162 6.43 7.98 -5.73
N SER A 163 5.84 8.91 -6.49
CA SER A 163 5.07 8.56 -7.68
C SER A 163 5.01 9.70 -8.71
N GLY A 164 5.00 9.35 -9.99
CA GLY A 164 4.87 10.31 -11.10
C GLY A 164 5.82 11.49 -10.97
N MET A 165 5.29 12.71 -11.05
CA MET A 165 6.05 13.95 -10.83
C MET A 165 6.10 14.37 -9.34
N HIS A 166 5.45 13.61 -8.47
CA HIS A 166 5.33 13.90 -7.05
C HIS A 166 6.42 13.18 -6.27
N ARG A 167 7.47 13.94 -5.91
CA ARG A 167 8.46 13.47 -4.94
C ARG A 167 7.77 13.04 -3.66
N ARG A 168 6.75 13.75 -3.18
CA ARG A 168 6.11 13.48 -1.89
C ARG A 168 4.59 13.49 -2.04
N GLN A 169 4.04 12.39 -2.52
CA GLN A 169 2.59 12.24 -2.69
C GLN A 169 1.94 11.69 -1.43
N LEU A 170 1.03 12.47 -0.84
CA LEU A 170 0.23 12.06 0.31
C LEU A 170 -1.14 11.60 -0.18
N MET A 171 -1.59 10.44 0.30
CA MET A 171 -2.94 9.93 0.03
C MET A 171 -3.56 9.47 1.35
N ALA A 172 -4.87 9.68 1.52
CA ALA A 172 -5.58 9.08 2.65
C ALA A 172 -5.54 7.55 2.54
N PHE A 173 -5.60 6.85 3.68
CA PHE A 173 -5.59 5.39 3.70
C PHE A 173 -6.71 4.80 2.83
N ASP A 174 -7.94 5.28 2.98
CA ASP A 174 -9.09 4.77 2.24
C ASP A 174 -8.94 5.01 0.72
N ASP A 175 -8.47 6.19 0.33
CA ASP A 175 -8.20 6.53 -1.09
C ASP A 175 -7.12 5.62 -1.68
N PHE A 176 -6.04 5.41 -0.92
CA PHE A 176 -4.96 4.53 -1.32
C PHE A 176 -5.42 3.08 -1.44
N GLU A 177 -6.15 2.55 -0.46
CA GLU A 177 -6.65 1.17 -0.50
C GLU A 177 -7.64 0.95 -1.66
N SER A 178 -8.46 1.95 -1.96
CA SER A 178 -9.35 1.93 -3.13
C SER A 178 -8.56 1.93 -4.44
N ALA A 179 -7.58 2.83 -4.58
CA ALA A 179 -6.73 2.93 -5.77
C ALA A 179 -5.84 1.70 -5.98
N TRP A 180 -5.27 1.16 -4.90
CA TRP A 180 -4.49 -0.08 -4.91
C TRP A 180 -5.36 -1.29 -5.21
N GLY A 181 -6.61 -1.29 -4.71
CA GLY A 181 -7.62 -2.30 -4.99
C GLY A 181 -7.96 -2.45 -6.47
N LYS A 182 -8.05 -1.34 -7.20
CA LYS A 182 -8.32 -1.34 -8.66
C LYS A 182 -7.23 -2.05 -9.47
N GLU A 183 -5.99 -1.98 -8.99
CA GLU A 183 -4.83 -2.63 -9.62
C GLU A 183 -4.47 -3.97 -8.95
N GLY A 184 -5.47 -4.73 -8.49
CA GLY A 184 -5.29 -6.10 -8.00
C GLY A 184 -4.54 -6.24 -6.67
N ARG A 185 -4.28 -5.11 -5.99
CA ARG A 185 -3.46 -4.99 -4.78
C ARG A 185 -2.06 -5.57 -4.94
N TRP A 186 -1.43 -5.32 -6.10
CA TRP A 186 -0.07 -5.78 -6.35
C TRP A 186 0.94 -4.94 -5.55
N ALA A 187 1.75 -5.60 -4.71
CA ALA A 187 2.81 -4.99 -3.94
C ALA A 187 3.90 -6.02 -3.61
N VAL A 188 5.17 -5.59 -3.70
CA VAL A 188 6.33 -6.43 -3.45
C VAL A 188 7.41 -5.66 -2.69
N LEU A 189 8.21 -6.41 -1.93
CA LEU A 189 9.53 -5.96 -1.50
C LEU A 189 10.57 -6.43 -2.50
N VAL A 190 11.62 -5.63 -2.68
CA VAL A 190 12.83 -6.00 -3.42
C VAL A 190 13.98 -5.95 -2.43
N GLN A 191 14.40 -7.11 -1.92
CA GLN A 191 15.31 -7.22 -0.79
C GLN A 191 16.66 -7.80 -1.17
N SER A 192 17.70 -7.35 -0.45
CA SER A 192 18.93 -8.12 -0.32
C SER A 192 18.64 -9.53 0.23
N PRO A 193 19.32 -10.58 -0.27
CA PRO A 193 19.13 -11.94 0.25
C PRO A 193 19.37 -12.10 1.76
N ARG A 194 20.14 -11.18 2.36
CA ARG A 194 20.45 -11.22 3.80
C ARG A 194 19.46 -10.44 4.67
N GLN A 195 18.41 -9.87 4.07
CA GLN A 195 17.49 -8.95 4.72
C GLN A 195 16.07 -9.50 4.67
N LEU A 196 15.61 -10.02 5.80
CA LEU A 196 14.26 -10.57 5.92
C LEU A 196 13.20 -9.45 5.98
N PRO A 197 12.01 -9.68 5.40
CA PRO A 197 10.83 -8.85 5.63
C PRO A 197 10.47 -8.78 7.11
N ALA A 198 9.80 -7.70 7.52
CA ALA A 198 9.12 -7.68 8.81
C ALA A 198 8.03 -8.75 8.82
N GLN A 199 7.92 -9.53 9.91
CA GLN A 199 6.94 -10.61 10.03
C GLN A 199 7.02 -11.61 8.86
N VAL A 200 8.22 -12.08 8.56
CA VAL A 200 8.47 -12.98 7.41
C VAL A 200 7.62 -14.25 7.49
N ASP A 201 6.94 -14.56 6.39
CA ASP A 201 6.38 -15.88 6.16
C ASP A 201 7.49 -16.79 5.60
N ARG A 202 7.79 -17.86 6.35
CA ARG A 202 8.90 -18.76 6.03
C ARG A 202 8.75 -19.41 4.66
N GLN A 203 7.55 -19.89 4.34
CA GLN A 203 7.30 -20.60 3.09
C GLN A 203 7.38 -19.65 1.90
N ARG A 204 6.80 -18.45 2.02
CA ARG A 204 6.86 -17.41 1.00
C ARG A 204 8.29 -16.94 0.74
N TRP A 205 9.11 -16.82 1.78
CA TRP A 205 10.52 -16.46 1.62
C TRP A 205 11.33 -17.56 0.92
N LEU A 206 11.12 -18.83 1.29
CA LEU A 206 11.76 -19.96 0.63
C LEU A 206 11.35 -20.06 -0.85
N GLN A 207 10.09 -19.81 -1.17
CA GLN A 207 9.63 -19.75 -2.56
C GLN A 207 10.31 -18.62 -3.33
N ALA A 208 10.38 -17.41 -2.76
CA ALA A 208 11.07 -16.28 -3.39
C ALA A 208 12.58 -16.55 -3.59
N ALA A 209 13.21 -17.28 -2.66
CA ALA A 209 14.60 -17.72 -2.80
C ALA A 209 14.77 -18.78 -3.92
N ASP A 210 13.84 -19.72 -4.06
CA ASP A 210 13.84 -20.69 -5.17
C ASP A 210 13.68 -19.99 -6.53
N GLU A 211 12.77 -19.01 -6.63
CA GLU A 211 12.59 -18.22 -7.85
C GLU A 211 13.86 -17.42 -8.20
N LEU A 212 14.60 -16.94 -7.19
CA LEU A 212 15.91 -16.31 -7.38
C LEU A 212 16.98 -17.32 -7.85
N ALA A 213 16.95 -18.55 -7.34
CA ALA A 213 17.86 -19.60 -7.81
C ALA A 213 17.59 -19.93 -9.30
N ARG A 214 16.31 -20.08 -9.68
CA ARG A 214 15.89 -20.37 -11.05
C ARG A 214 16.24 -19.27 -12.05
N SER A 215 16.49 -18.03 -11.59
CA SER A 215 17.01 -16.96 -12.43
C SER A 215 18.53 -16.95 -12.55
N GLY A 216 19.21 -18.02 -12.13
CA GLY A 216 20.67 -18.17 -12.18
C GLY A 216 21.43 -17.54 -11.00
N GLN A 217 20.73 -17.04 -9.97
CA GLN A 217 21.35 -16.37 -8.82
C GLN A 217 21.51 -17.32 -7.63
N GLU A 218 22.13 -18.48 -7.85
CA GLU A 218 22.21 -19.56 -6.86
C GLU A 218 22.89 -19.14 -5.54
N ILE A 219 23.99 -18.36 -5.62
CA ILE A 219 24.70 -17.88 -4.43
C ILE A 219 23.80 -16.95 -3.60
N ALA A 220 23.09 -16.03 -4.25
CA ALA A 220 22.17 -15.11 -3.61
C ALA A 220 20.97 -15.88 -3.00
N ALA A 221 20.40 -16.83 -3.73
CA ALA A 221 19.33 -17.69 -3.23
C ALA A 221 19.76 -18.49 -1.99
N LYS A 222 20.96 -19.07 -1.98
CA LYS A 222 21.51 -19.76 -0.80
C LYS A 222 21.65 -18.82 0.40
N GLN A 223 22.09 -17.57 0.18
CA GLN A 223 22.14 -16.56 1.25
C GLN A 223 20.74 -16.24 1.80
N ALA A 224 19.71 -16.18 0.94
CA ALA A 224 18.33 -16.01 1.34
C ALA A 224 17.82 -17.18 2.20
N VAL A 225 18.12 -18.42 1.83
CA VAL A 225 17.75 -19.57 2.66
C VAL A 225 18.42 -19.52 4.04
N ILE A 226 19.71 -19.17 4.09
CA ILE A 226 20.48 -19.07 5.33
C ILE A 226 19.94 -17.97 6.25
N SER A 227 19.43 -16.85 5.70
CA SER A 227 18.98 -15.72 6.52
C SER A 227 17.78 -16.05 7.40
N LEU A 228 16.97 -17.07 7.07
CA LEU A 228 15.85 -17.56 7.92
C LEU A 228 16.29 -18.24 9.22
N GLY A 229 17.55 -18.70 9.30
CA GLY A 229 18.07 -19.43 10.45
C GLY A 229 18.94 -18.58 11.39
N ARG A 230 19.03 -17.27 11.14
CA ARG A 230 19.79 -16.30 11.96
C ARG A 230 18.84 -15.49 12.82
#